data_AF-A0A2G5SY20-F1
#
_entry.id   AF-A0A2G5SY20-F1
#
_cell.length_a   1.000
_cell.length_b   1.000
_cell.length_c   1.000
_cell.angle_alpha   90.00
_cell.angle_beta   90.00
_cell.angle_gamma   90.00
#
_symmetry.space_group_name_H-M   'P 1'
#
loop_
_entity.id
_entity.type
_entity.pdbx_description
1 polymer ?
#
loop_
_entity_poly.entity_id
_entity_poly.type
_entity_poly.pdbx_seq_one_letter_code
_entity_poly.pdbx_strand_id
1 'polypeptide(L)'
;MDRNQERNLTDIEMTVVRAAVGYINRGKELIMRRNYLGPLGQRLLDLFNDALNIADLLENVGTRPATENEHLSAMFWYETLVVYYNKIIEAVETVLD
;
A
#
# COMPACT_ATOMS: atom_id res chain seq x y z
N MET A 1 -7.56 -34.07 10.90
CA MET A 1 -7.20 -32.72 11.36
C MET A 1 -7.68 -31.75 10.30
N ASP A 2 -8.73 -30.99 10.60
CA ASP A 2 -9.24 -29.94 9.72
C ASP A 2 -8.15 -28.88 9.50
N ARG A 3 -7.70 -28.71 8.25
CA ARG A 3 -6.70 -27.71 7.85
C ARG A 3 -7.32 -26.44 7.26
N ASN A 4 -8.59 -26.18 7.53
CA ASN A 4 -9.27 -24.94 7.12
C ASN A 4 -9.33 -23.94 8.29
N GLN A 5 -8.19 -23.68 8.93
CA GLN A 5 -8.12 -22.51 9.81
C GLN A 5 -8.00 -21.27 8.92
N GLU A 6 -9.15 -20.76 8.49
CA GLU A 6 -9.27 -19.43 7.90
C GLU A 6 -8.61 -18.44 8.88
N ARG A 7 -7.47 -17.89 8.49
CA ARG A 7 -6.76 -16.88 9.28
C ARG A 7 -7.08 -15.52 8.68
N ASN A 8 -7.84 -14.72 9.41
CA ASN A 8 -7.92 -13.30 9.12
C ASN A 8 -6.54 -12.66 9.32
N LEU A 9 -6.23 -11.61 8.57
CA LEU A 9 -5.16 -10.70 8.98
C LEU A 9 -5.51 -10.16 10.38
N THR A 10 -4.49 -10.01 11.22
CA THR A 10 -4.66 -9.48 12.57
C THR A 10 -5.15 -8.03 12.51
N ASP A 11 -5.88 -7.59 13.53
CA ASP A 11 -6.33 -6.19 13.65
C ASP A 11 -5.16 -5.18 13.57
N ILE A 12 -3.95 -5.61 13.99
CA ILE A 12 -2.72 -4.81 13.90
C ILE A 12 -2.29 -4.63 12.45
N GLU A 13 -2.24 -5.72 11.67
CA GLU A 13 -1.89 -5.66 10.24
C GLU A 13 -2.90 -4.80 9.47
N MET A 14 -4.19 -4.89 9.80
CA MET A 14 -5.23 -4.04 9.19
C MET A 14 -5.11 -2.57 9.59
N THR A 15 -4.73 -2.29 10.83
CA THR A 15 -4.48 -0.91 11.29
C THR A 15 -3.31 -0.28 10.54
N VAL A 16 -2.23 -1.04 10.33
CA VAL A 16 -1.07 -0.56 9.57
C VAL A 16 -1.43 -0.31 8.11
N VAL A 17 -2.16 -1.21 7.44
CA VAL A 17 -2.63 -1.01 6.05
C VAL A 17 -3.48 0.26 5.90
N ARG A 18 -4.40 0.51 6.84
CA ARG A 18 -5.25 1.71 6.80
C ARG A 18 -4.48 3.00 7.05
N ALA A 19 -3.54 2.98 8.01
CA ALA A 19 -2.65 4.12 8.24
C ALA A 19 -1.83 4.42 6.98
N ALA A 20 -1.33 3.35 6.34
CA ALA A 20 -0.67 3.37 5.05
C ALA A 20 -1.49 4.12 3.97
N VAL A 21 -2.73 3.70 3.73
CA VAL A 21 -3.64 4.35 2.77
C VAL A 21 -3.78 5.85 3.03
N GLY A 22 -3.88 6.26 4.31
CA GLY A 22 -3.93 7.67 4.69
C GLY A 22 -2.69 8.46 4.25
N TYR A 23 -1.49 7.92 4.47
CA TYR A 23 -0.24 8.55 4.05
C TYR A 23 -0.08 8.61 2.52
N ILE A 24 -0.45 7.54 1.80
CA ILE A 24 -0.41 7.51 0.33
C ILE A 24 -1.32 8.60 -0.24
N ASN A 25 -2.58 8.66 0.21
CA ASN A 25 -3.52 9.68 -0.26
C ASN A 25 -3.01 11.09 0.03
N ARG A 26 -2.41 11.31 1.20
CA ARG A 26 -1.82 12.61 1.55
C ARG A 26 -0.67 12.99 0.62
N GLY A 27 0.21 12.05 0.26
CA GLY A 27 1.30 12.32 -0.68
C GLY A 27 0.80 12.59 -2.11
N LYS A 28 -0.25 11.90 -2.58
CA LYS A 28 -0.90 12.23 -3.86
C LYS A 28 -1.39 13.67 -3.91
N GLU A 29 -2.10 14.12 -2.87
CA GLU A 29 -2.56 15.51 -2.78
C GLU A 29 -1.40 16.51 -2.85
N LEU A 30 -0.28 16.19 -2.20
CA LEU A 30 0.92 17.03 -2.20
C LEU A 30 1.57 17.09 -3.59
N ILE A 31 1.60 15.99 -4.33
CA ILE A 31 2.10 15.96 -5.72
C ILE A 31 1.18 16.77 -6.64
N MET A 32 -0.14 16.56 -6.53
CA MET A 32 -1.14 17.26 -7.35
C MET A 32 -1.12 18.78 -7.17
N ARG A 33 -0.70 19.28 -6.01
CA ARG A 33 -0.54 20.73 -5.77
C ARG A 33 0.71 21.32 -6.42
N ARG A 34 1.65 20.50 -6.89
CA ARG A 34 2.93 20.91 -7.47
C ARG A 34 2.89 20.76 -8.99
N ASN A 35 2.14 21.66 -9.65
CA ASN A 35 1.98 21.67 -11.11
C ASN A 35 3.31 21.75 -11.88
N TYR A 36 4.38 22.23 -11.25
CA TYR A 36 5.72 22.34 -11.85
C TYR A 36 6.43 20.98 -12.03
N LEU A 37 5.94 19.90 -11.42
CA LEU A 37 6.57 18.57 -11.53
C LEU A 37 6.35 17.90 -12.89
N GLY A 38 5.35 18.34 -13.65
CA GLY A 38 5.10 17.84 -15.01
C GLY A 38 5.13 16.30 -15.11
N PRO A 39 5.92 15.70 -16.03
CA PRO A 39 6.02 14.24 -16.19
C PRO A 39 6.52 13.48 -14.96
N LEU A 40 7.33 14.11 -14.09
CA LEU A 40 7.80 13.49 -12.86
C LEU A 40 6.64 13.32 -11.87
N GLY A 41 5.79 14.35 -11.76
CA GLY A 41 4.58 14.29 -10.94
C GLY A 41 3.67 13.14 -11.35
N GLN A 42 3.49 12.90 -12.65
CA GLN A 42 2.69 11.78 -13.14
C GLN A 42 3.28 10.42 -12.75
N ARG A 43 4.60 10.22 -12.93
CA ARG A 43 5.27 8.96 -12.53
C ARG A 43 5.12 8.68 -11.04
N LEU A 44 5.16 9.71 -10.21
CA LEU A 44 4.91 9.57 -8.78
C LEU A 44 3.46 9.18 -8.52
N LEU A 45 2.49 9.85 -9.16
CA LEU A 45 1.09 9.47 -9.02
C LEU A 45 0.82 8.02 -9.43
N ASP A 46 1.49 7.52 -10.47
CA ASP A 46 1.40 6.11 -10.90
C ASP A 46 1.92 5.17 -9.80
N LEU A 47 3.10 5.44 -9.23
CA LEU A 47 3.65 4.66 -8.10
C LEU A 47 2.73 4.67 -6.87
N PHE A 48 2.13 5.81 -6.57
CA PHE A 48 1.17 5.94 -5.47
C PHE A 48 -0.12 5.14 -5.75
N ASN A 49 -0.59 5.09 -7.00
CA ASN A 49 -1.75 4.29 -7.37
C ASN A 49 -1.46 2.79 -7.26
N ASP A 50 -0.28 2.34 -7.66
CA ASP A 50 0.14 0.95 -7.48
C ASP A 50 0.17 0.56 -6.00
N ALA A 51 0.67 1.45 -5.13
CA ALA A 51 0.64 1.24 -3.68
C ALA A 51 -0.79 1.18 -3.12
N LEU A 52 -1.72 2.02 -3.59
CA LEU A 52 -3.14 1.94 -3.20
C LEU A 52 -3.77 0.63 -3.63
N ASN A 53 -3.52 0.17 -4.86
CA ASN A 53 -4.07 -1.10 -5.35
C ASN A 53 -3.63 -2.28 -4.47
N ILE A 54 -2.37 -2.28 -4.02
CA ILE A 54 -1.86 -3.32 -3.10
C ILE A 54 -2.53 -3.21 -1.72
N ALA A 55 -2.69 -1.98 -1.20
CA ALA A 55 -3.37 -1.77 0.07
C ALA A 55 -4.84 -2.22 0.03
N ASP A 56 -5.54 -1.99 -1.09
CA ASP A 56 -6.92 -2.46 -1.30
C ASP A 56 -7.01 -3.99 -1.34
N LEU A 57 -6.04 -4.67 -1.97
CA LEU A 57 -5.96 -6.14 -1.97
C LEU A 57 -5.76 -6.68 -0.55
N LEU A 58 -4.90 -6.03 0.24
CA LEU A 58 -4.66 -6.38 1.63
C LEU A 58 -5.90 -6.15 2.50
N GLU A 59 -6.59 -5.02 2.33
CA GLU A 59 -7.83 -4.74 3.07
C GLU A 59 -8.94 -5.73 2.71
N ASN A 60 -9.07 -6.12 1.45
CA ASN A 60 -10.02 -7.15 1.03
C ASN A 60 -9.72 -8.50 1.70
N VAL A 61 -8.46 -8.95 1.72
CA VAL A 61 -8.09 -10.21 2.39
C VAL A 61 -8.28 -10.13 3.90
N GLY A 62 -7.99 -8.99 4.53
CA GLY A 62 -8.11 -8.86 5.98
C GLY A 62 -9.51 -8.60 6.53
N THR A 63 -10.48 -8.24 5.68
CA THR A 63 -11.88 -8.02 6.07
C THR A 63 -12.77 -9.25 5.95
N ARG A 64 -12.22 -10.38 5.49
CA ARG A 64 -12.95 -11.64 5.35
C ARG A 64 -12.09 -12.84 5.76
N PRO A 65 -12.71 -14.00 6.01
CA PRO A 65 -11.97 -15.24 6.12
C PRO A 65 -11.16 -15.51 4.85
N ALA A 66 -9.85 -15.70 5.04
CA ALA A 66 -8.91 -15.93 3.97
C ALA A 66 -8.42 -17.39 3.99
N THR A 67 -8.26 -17.97 2.81
CA THR A 67 -7.57 -19.24 2.62
C THR A 67 -6.08 -19.11 2.94
N GLU A 68 -5.40 -20.23 3.20
CA GLU A 68 -3.96 -20.26 3.45
C GLU A 68 -3.15 -19.63 2.29
N ASN A 69 -3.58 -19.85 1.04
CA ASN A 69 -2.96 -19.26 -0.14
C ASN A 69 -3.14 -17.74 -0.22
N GLU A 70 -4.33 -17.24 0.17
CA GLU A 70 -4.59 -15.79 0.23
C GLU A 70 -3.79 -15.14 1.34
N HIS A 71 -3.61 -15.83 2.47
CA HIS A 71 -2.77 -15.36 3.57
C HIS A 71 -1.29 -15.27 3.16
N LEU A 72 -0.75 -16.30 2.50
CA LEU A 72 0.61 -16.28 1.96
C LEU A 72 0.79 -15.17 0.90
N SER A 73 -0.22 -14.95 0.07
CA SER A 73 -0.21 -13.86 -0.92
C SER A 73 -0.25 -12.49 -0.24
N ALA A 74 -1.04 -12.35 0.83
CA ALA A 74 -1.11 -11.13 1.62
C ALA A 74 0.24 -10.81 2.28
N MET A 75 0.99 -11.80 2.76
CA MET A 75 2.36 -11.56 3.25
C MET A 75 3.27 -10.96 2.17
N PHE A 76 3.23 -11.51 0.95
CA PHE A 76 4.00 -10.99 -0.18
C PHE A 76 3.56 -9.57 -0.58
N TRP A 77 2.25 -9.29 -0.57
CA TRP A 77 1.72 -7.95 -0.82
C TRP A 77 2.14 -6.95 0.27
N TYR A 78 2.23 -7.39 1.52
CA TYR A 78 2.72 -6.57 2.63
C TYR A 78 4.17 -6.13 2.41
N GLU A 79 5.06 -7.07 2.08
CA GLU A 79 6.46 -6.76 1.75
C GLU A 79 6.55 -5.82 0.54
N THR A 80 5.72 -6.06 -0.48
CA THR A 80 5.67 -5.22 -1.67
C THR A 80 5.22 -3.80 -1.32
N LEU A 81 4.20 -3.64 -0.48
CA LEU A 81 3.70 -2.35 -0.03
C LEU A 81 4.80 -1.56 0.72
N VAL A 82 5.58 -2.23 1.57
CA VAL A 82 6.73 -1.62 2.26
C VAL A 82 7.79 -1.12 1.27
N VAL A 83 8.09 -1.88 0.22
CA VAL A 83 9.03 -1.45 -0.83
C VAL A 83 8.50 -0.21 -1.57
N TYR A 84 7.21 -0.16 -1.89
CA TYR A 84 6.61 1.04 -2.49
C TYR A 84 6.69 2.24 -1.55
N TYR A 85 6.53 2.06 -0.24
CA TYR A 85 6.71 3.15 0.72
C TYR A 85 8.11 3.74 0.68
N ASN A 86 9.14 2.90 0.70
CA ASN A 86 10.52 3.40 0.66
C ASN A 86 10.78 4.19 -0.63
N LYS A 87 10.31 3.67 -1.78
CA LYS A 87 10.43 4.38 -3.06
C LYS A 87 9.67 5.70 -3.09
N ILE A 88 8.48 5.74 -2.48
CA ILE A 88 7.69 6.96 -2.35
C ILE A 88 8.43 8.00 -1.50
N ILE A 89 9.00 7.59 -0.36
CA ILE A 89 9.78 8.47 0.52
C ILE A 89 10.99 9.02 -0.23
N GLU A 90 11.81 8.16 -0.84
CA GLU A 90 12.99 8.55 -1.63
C GLU A 90 12.63 9.55 -2.73
N ALA A 91 11.53 9.30 -3.43
CA ALA A 91 11.12 10.14 -4.54
C ALA A 91 10.50 11.48 -4.09
N VAL A 92 9.88 11.52 -2.91
CA VAL A 92 9.44 12.78 -2.28
C VAL A 92 10.63 13.59 -1.79
N GLU A 93 11.60 12.98 -1.12
CA GLU A 93 12.84 13.64 -0.66
C GLU A 93 13.59 14.28 -1.84
N THR A 94 13.77 13.51 -2.93
CA THR A 94 14.44 14.00 -4.16
C THR A 94 13.72 15.20 -4.81
N VAL A 95 12.42 15.36 -4.59
CA VAL A 95 11.61 16.45 -5.16
C VAL A 95 11.55 17.69 -4.23
N LEU A 96 11.81 17.50 -2.94
CA LEU A 96 11.79 18.56 -1.93
C LEU A 96 13.17 19.21 -1.73
N ASP A 97 14.25 18.50 -2.05
CA ASP A 97 15.61 19.04 -2.20
C ASP A 97 15.76 19.89 -3.48
#